data_AF-A0A970RWM1-F1
#
_entry.id   AF-A0A970RWM1-F1
#
_cell.length_a   1.000
_cell.length_b   1.000
_cell.length_c   1.000
_cell.angle_alpha   90.00
_cell.angle_beta   90.00
_cell.angle_gamma   90.00
#
_symmetry.space_group_name_H-M   'P 1'
#
loop_
_entity.id
_entity.type
_entity.pdbx_description
1 polymer ?
#
loop_
_entity_poly.entity_id
_entity_poly.type
_entity_poly.pdbx_seq_one_letter_code
_entity_poly.pdbx_strand_id
1 'polypeptide(L)'
;MHDQSVIEEANQLVDVVVRNLPQRIDGKDAILELKQCHYQWRQMEWIGWFFEYRIFTILCETLGGTIGPTYGNTTFDYKRRFAWDLKAHPKHTNKGTPNEPMILNDQEAIEACVTENSGLGFIVVNGNAEFDDSGEFKAWHDALKGGTSTYEQERIRRGANSRKRKIAFNIDSVDAFFIKDQQVLDTGIDDGWLQFFQQGMRNADGSPRRAKYALRTDRVPNSLKIASMRY
;
A
#
# COMPACT_ATOMS: atom_id res chain seq x y z
N MET A 1 3.04 -19.57 16.42
CA MET A 1 2.56 -18.57 17.39
C MET A 1 3.52 -17.40 17.35
N HIS A 2 3.00 -16.17 17.21
CA HIS A 2 3.82 -14.97 17.15
C HIS A 2 4.35 -14.59 18.54
N ASP A 3 5.48 -13.89 18.59
CA ASP A 3 6.02 -13.32 19.82
C ASP A 3 4.98 -12.33 20.40
N GLN A 4 4.74 -12.38 21.71
CA GLN A 4 3.79 -11.49 22.38
C GLN A 4 4.12 -10.02 22.10
N SER A 5 5.40 -9.68 21.97
CA SER A 5 5.84 -8.31 21.69
C SER A 5 5.49 -7.82 20.29
N VAL A 6 5.40 -8.69 19.28
CA VAL A 6 4.96 -8.27 17.94
C VAL A 6 3.46 -8.01 17.91
N ILE A 7 2.67 -8.78 18.66
CA ILE A 7 1.23 -8.57 18.81
C ILE A 7 0.97 -7.24 19.54
N GLU A 8 1.74 -6.94 20.59
CA GLU A 8 1.64 -5.67 21.31
C GLU A 8 1.99 -4.47 20.42
N GLU A 9 3.09 -4.55 19.67
CA GLU A 9 3.45 -3.48 18.73
C GLU A 9 2.38 -3.33 17.64
N ALA A 10 1.89 -4.41 17.04
CA ALA A 10 0.83 -4.38 16.03
C ALA A 10 -0.45 -3.68 16.53
N ASN A 11 -0.89 -4.00 17.75
CA ASN A 11 -2.06 -3.36 18.35
C ASN A 11 -1.83 -1.86 18.58
N GLN A 12 -0.65 -1.45 19.04
CA GLN A 12 -0.32 -0.03 19.20
C GLN A 12 -0.33 0.71 17.86
N LEU A 13 0.24 0.12 16.81
CA LEU A 13 0.26 0.73 15.48
C LEU A 13 -1.16 0.90 14.93
N VAL A 14 -1.98 -0.16 14.96
CA VAL A 14 -3.37 -0.12 14.50
C VAL A 14 -4.19 0.92 15.27
N ASP A 15 -4.08 0.94 16.61
CA ASP A 15 -4.80 1.90 17.46
C ASP A 15 -4.41 3.35 17.16
N VAL A 16 -3.11 3.64 17.03
CA VAL A 16 -2.63 4.98 16.69
C VAL A 16 -3.12 5.41 15.30
N VAL A 17 -3.10 4.52 14.30
CA VAL A 17 -3.59 4.82 12.96
C VAL A 17 -5.08 5.17 12.98
N VAL A 18 -5.92 4.35 13.61
CA VAL A 18 -7.39 4.57 13.64
C VAL A 18 -7.77 5.83 14.40
N ARG A 19 -7.08 6.15 15.50
CA ARG A 19 -7.40 7.35 16.31
C ARG A 19 -7.01 8.67 15.64
N ASN A 20 -6.05 8.66 14.71
CA ASN A 20 -5.45 9.87 14.14
C ASN A 20 -5.79 10.10 12.66
N LEU A 21 -6.43 9.15 11.99
CA LEU A 21 -6.91 9.32 10.63
C LEU A 21 -8.43 9.50 10.63
N PRO A 22 -8.98 10.39 9.79
CA PRO A 22 -10.42 10.46 9.63
C PRO A 22 -10.92 9.28 8.79
N GLN A 23 -12.15 8.85 9.04
CA GLN A 23 -12.76 7.72 8.32
C GLN A 23 -12.85 7.95 6.80
N ARG A 24 -13.07 9.19 6.36
CA ARG A 24 -13.11 9.56 4.95
C ARG A 24 -11.97 10.50 4.60
N ILE A 25 -11.23 10.16 3.55
CA ILE A 25 -10.15 10.97 2.98
C ILE A 25 -10.62 11.53 1.64
N ASP A 26 -10.64 12.86 1.51
CA ASP A 26 -10.84 13.51 0.23
C ASP A 26 -9.54 13.50 -0.60
N GLY A 27 -9.63 13.11 -1.87
CA GLY A 27 -8.49 12.97 -2.75
C GLY A 27 -7.84 14.29 -3.15
N LYS A 28 -8.59 15.39 -3.22
CA LYS A 28 -7.99 16.70 -3.51
C LYS A 28 -7.20 17.19 -2.32
N ASP A 29 -7.78 17.09 -1.12
CA ASP A 29 -7.11 17.49 0.12
C ASP A 29 -5.84 16.66 0.36
N ALA A 30 -5.93 15.34 0.22
CA ALA A 30 -4.79 14.44 0.32
C ALA A 30 -3.67 14.79 -0.67
N ILE A 31 -4.00 15.06 -1.94
CA ILE A 31 -3.00 15.44 -2.95
C ILE A 31 -2.39 16.82 -2.65
N LEU A 32 -3.19 17.78 -2.16
CA LEU A 32 -2.69 19.11 -1.80
C LEU A 32 -1.74 19.05 -0.59
N GLU A 33 -2.05 18.22 0.41
CA GLU A 33 -1.16 17.96 1.54
C GLU A 33 0.16 17.31 1.09
N LEU A 34 0.06 16.25 0.29
CA LEU A 34 1.24 15.61 -0.31
C LEU A 34 2.08 16.62 -1.13
N LYS A 35 1.42 17.57 -1.81
CA LYS A 35 2.10 18.62 -2.58
C LYS A 35 2.83 19.61 -1.67
N GLN A 36 2.21 20.03 -0.56
CA GLN A 36 2.85 20.91 0.44
C GLN A 36 4.11 20.26 1.01
N CYS A 37 4.10 18.94 1.17
CA CYS A 37 5.22 18.16 1.70
C CYS A 37 6.19 17.68 0.59
N HIS A 38 5.99 18.12 -0.67
CA HIS A 38 6.78 17.70 -1.84
C HIS A 38 6.89 16.18 -2.05
N TYR A 39 5.88 15.41 -1.61
CA TYR A 39 5.94 13.96 -1.54
C TYR A 39 4.94 13.30 -2.51
N GLN A 40 5.43 12.74 -3.62
CA GLN A 40 4.69 11.87 -4.56
C GLN A 40 3.30 12.34 -5.05
N TRP A 41 2.94 13.61 -4.87
CA TRP A 41 1.62 14.19 -5.17
C TRP A 41 1.20 14.14 -6.65
N ARG A 42 2.14 13.90 -7.56
CA ARG A 42 1.88 13.78 -9.00
C ARG A 42 1.36 12.39 -9.38
N GLN A 43 1.46 11.41 -8.49
CA GLN A 43 1.14 10.01 -8.78
C GLN A 43 -0.37 9.77 -8.84
N MET A 44 -0.78 8.78 -9.63
CA MET A 44 -2.20 8.42 -9.75
C MET A 44 -2.74 7.70 -8.52
N GLU A 45 -1.90 6.85 -7.92
CA GLU A 45 -2.21 6.05 -6.75
C GLU A 45 -1.98 6.88 -5.49
N TRP A 46 -2.58 8.07 -5.43
CA TRP A 46 -2.41 9.03 -4.34
C TRP A 46 -2.77 8.41 -2.99
N ILE A 47 -3.72 7.47 -2.95
CA ILE A 47 -4.15 6.78 -1.73
C ILE A 47 -2.96 6.09 -1.06
N GLY A 48 -2.18 5.31 -1.82
CA GLY A 48 -1.00 4.62 -1.29
C GLY A 48 0.01 5.61 -0.71
N TRP A 49 0.37 6.63 -1.49
CA TRP A 49 1.35 7.63 -1.07
C TRP A 49 0.88 8.51 0.10
N PHE A 50 -0.41 8.83 0.15
CA PHE A 50 -0.99 9.60 1.25
C PHE A 50 -0.92 8.82 2.55
N PHE A 51 -1.35 7.55 2.53
CA PHE A 51 -1.29 6.72 3.73
C PHE A 51 0.15 6.40 4.13
N GLU A 52 1.06 6.11 3.19
CA GLU A 52 2.49 5.93 3.46
C GLU A 52 3.05 7.15 4.22
N TYR A 53 2.91 8.35 3.66
CA TYR A 53 3.38 9.60 4.27
C TYR A 53 2.72 9.88 5.62
N ARG A 54 1.38 9.85 5.65
CA ARG A 54 0.62 10.31 6.81
C ARG A 54 0.73 9.34 7.97
N ILE A 55 0.65 8.03 7.73
CA ILE A 55 0.81 7.03 8.78
C ILE A 55 2.24 7.04 9.30
N PHE A 56 3.26 7.09 8.43
CA PHE A 56 4.65 7.22 8.87
C PHE A 56 4.82 8.41 9.81
N THR A 57 4.32 9.59 9.42
CA THR A 57 4.39 10.81 10.22
C THR A 57 3.72 10.65 11.58
N ILE A 58 2.46 10.17 11.61
CA ILE A 58 1.69 9.95 12.85
C ILE A 58 2.42 8.97 13.77
N LEU A 59 2.93 7.86 13.23
CA LEU A 59 3.62 6.84 14.01
C LEU A 59 4.92 7.38 14.60
N CYS A 60 5.74 8.07 13.80
CA CYS A 60 6.97 8.71 14.26
C CYS A 60 6.71 9.75 15.38
N GLU A 61 5.68 10.57 15.23
CA GLU A 61 5.32 11.58 16.23
C GLU A 61 4.75 10.98 17.53
N THR A 62 4.02 9.86 17.44
CA THR A 62 3.29 9.27 18.57
C THR A 62 4.08 8.19 19.31
N LEU A 63 4.74 7.31 18.56
CA LEU A 63 5.41 6.10 19.06
C LEU A 63 6.93 6.11 18.87
N GLY A 64 7.45 7.13 18.17
CA GLY A 64 8.84 7.15 17.71
C GLY A 64 9.05 6.20 16.52
N GLY A 65 10.24 5.65 16.40
CA GLY A 65 10.61 4.81 15.25
C GLY A 65 11.23 5.61 14.11
N THR A 66 11.63 4.91 13.07
CA THR A 66 12.38 5.45 11.94
C THR A 66 11.89 4.84 10.63
N ILE A 67 12.48 5.28 9.53
CA ILE A 67 12.37 4.55 8.26
C ILE A 67 12.87 3.11 8.44
N GLY A 68 12.24 2.17 7.73
CA GLY A 68 12.60 0.76 7.77
C GLY A 68 13.84 0.42 6.94
N PRO A 69 14.24 -0.87 6.97
CA PRO A 69 15.41 -1.34 6.24
C PRO A 69 15.20 -1.27 4.71
N THR A 70 16.31 -1.12 3.99
CA THR A 70 16.34 -1.03 2.52
C THR A 70 17.06 -2.24 1.92
N TYR A 71 16.41 -2.85 0.93
CA TYR A 71 16.91 -3.99 0.16
C TYR A 71 16.84 -3.67 -1.33
N GLY A 72 18.01 -3.39 -1.93
CA GLY A 72 18.09 -2.87 -3.29
C GLY A 72 17.31 -1.55 -3.42
N ASN A 73 16.29 -1.53 -4.28
CA ASN A 73 15.42 -0.36 -4.49
C ASN A 73 14.15 -0.35 -3.64
N THR A 74 14.00 -1.29 -2.71
CA THR A 74 12.82 -1.42 -1.85
C THR A 74 13.18 -0.97 -0.45
N THR A 75 12.48 0.03 0.07
CA THR A 75 12.58 0.44 1.48
C THR A 75 11.25 0.16 2.14
N PHE A 76 11.28 -0.48 3.31
CA PHE A 76 10.07 -0.65 4.11
C PHE A 76 9.78 0.62 4.90
N ASP A 77 8.51 0.98 4.99
CA ASP A 77 8.11 2.35 5.33
C ASP A 77 8.44 2.73 6.77
N TYR A 78 8.34 1.79 7.71
CA TYR A 78 8.45 2.08 9.14
C TYR A 78 9.20 0.97 9.91
N LYS A 79 10.01 1.36 10.90
CA LYS A 79 10.67 0.45 11.83
C LYS A 79 10.62 1.01 13.24
N ARG A 80 10.16 0.14 14.15
CA ARG A 80 10.33 0.33 15.59
C ARG A 80 11.04 -0.91 16.15
N ARG A 81 10.35 -1.80 16.87
CA ARG A 81 10.94 -3.11 17.21
C ARG A 81 10.97 -4.01 15.98
N PHE A 82 9.89 -4.03 15.20
CA PHE A 82 9.78 -4.81 13.96
C PHE A 82 9.71 -3.89 12.74
N ALA A 83 10.05 -4.43 11.58
CA ALA A 83 9.90 -3.72 10.30
C ALA A 83 8.43 -3.83 9.86
N TRP A 84 7.89 -2.73 9.35
CA TRP A 84 6.51 -2.60 8.91
C TRP A 84 6.44 -1.89 7.57
N ASP A 85 5.65 -2.47 6.68
CA ASP A 85 5.28 -1.89 5.40
C ASP A 85 3.84 -1.36 5.48
N LEU A 86 3.62 -0.16 4.98
CA LEU A 86 2.33 0.52 5.07
C LEU A 86 1.62 0.37 3.72
N LYS A 87 0.40 -0.17 3.76
CA LYS A 87 -0.40 -0.42 2.57
C LYS A 87 -1.78 0.19 2.71
N ALA A 88 -2.30 0.66 1.60
CA ALA A 88 -3.70 1.03 1.46
C ALA A 88 -4.34 0.14 0.39
N HIS A 89 -5.45 -0.49 0.75
CA HIS A 89 -6.10 -1.50 -0.06
C HIS A 89 -7.58 -1.16 -0.29
N PRO A 90 -7.92 -0.61 -1.47
CA PRO A 90 -9.31 -0.56 -1.91
C PRO A 90 -9.84 -1.97 -2.07
N LYS A 91 -10.93 -2.32 -1.39
CA LYS A 91 -11.55 -3.66 -1.42
C LYS A 91 -12.21 -3.99 -2.76
N HIS A 92 -12.62 -2.96 -3.49
CA HIS A 92 -13.33 -3.10 -4.76
C HIS A 92 -12.67 -2.31 -5.88
N THR A 93 -12.75 -2.85 -7.09
CA THR A 93 -12.36 -2.15 -8.32
C THR A 93 -13.42 -1.11 -8.71
N ASN A 94 -13.13 -0.30 -9.72
CA ASN A 94 -14.12 0.64 -10.29
C ASN A 94 -15.34 -0.03 -10.94
N LYS A 95 -15.34 -1.36 -11.06
CA LYS A 95 -16.48 -2.17 -11.53
C LYS A 95 -17.24 -2.83 -10.38
N GLY A 96 -16.88 -2.56 -9.12
CA GLY A 96 -17.49 -3.17 -7.94
C GLY A 96 -17.07 -4.62 -7.69
N THR A 97 -16.13 -5.17 -8.45
CA THR A 97 -15.59 -6.52 -8.18
C THR A 97 -14.56 -6.48 -7.06
N PRO A 98 -14.37 -7.56 -6.27
CA PRO A 98 -13.28 -7.65 -5.31
C PRO A 98 -11.93 -7.33 -5.96
N ASN A 99 -11.09 -6.59 -5.25
CA ASN A 99 -9.79 -6.13 -5.72
C ASN A 99 -8.67 -6.97 -5.11
N GLU A 100 -8.62 -8.26 -5.45
CA GLU A 100 -7.64 -9.22 -4.94
C GLU A 100 -6.80 -9.79 -6.09
N PRO A 101 -5.52 -10.17 -5.85
CA PRO A 101 -4.76 -10.02 -4.60
C PRO A 101 -4.23 -8.59 -4.35
N MET A 102 -3.97 -8.24 -3.08
CA MET A 102 -3.20 -7.05 -2.71
C MET A 102 -1.73 -7.22 -3.09
N ILE A 103 -1.22 -6.43 -4.03
CA ILE A 103 0.18 -6.46 -4.44
C ILE A 103 1.06 -5.92 -3.29
N LEU A 104 2.06 -6.70 -2.88
CA LEU A 104 3.07 -6.34 -1.89
C LEU A 104 4.33 -5.77 -2.58
N ASN A 105 5.45 -5.80 -1.86
CA ASN A 105 6.75 -5.38 -2.38
C ASN A 105 7.45 -6.48 -3.19
N ASP A 106 8.63 -6.11 -3.66
CA ASP A 106 9.61 -6.98 -4.31
C ASP A 106 9.86 -8.26 -3.50
N GLN A 107 9.88 -9.40 -4.19
CA GLN A 107 10.02 -10.71 -3.56
C GLN A 107 11.33 -10.82 -2.76
N GLU A 108 12.45 -10.52 -3.41
CA GLU A 108 13.79 -10.63 -2.80
C GLU A 108 13.92 -9.73 -1.57
N ALA A 109 13.38 -8.51 -1.63
CA ALA A 109 13.38 -7.60 -0.49
C ALA A 109 12.55 -8.12 0.69
N ILE A 110 11.40 -8.76 0.44
CA ILE A 110 10.57 -9.36 1.50
C ILE A 110 11.30 -10.54 2.15
N GLU A 111 11.82 -11.46 1.34
CA GLU A 111 12.57 -12.63 1.84
C GLU A 111 13.79 -12.22 2.68
N ALA A 112 14.57 -11.24 2.19
CA ALA A 112 15.72 -10.70 2.91
C ALA A 112 15.32 -10.03 4.23
N CYS A 113 14.28 -9.18 4.21
CA CYS A 113 13.82 -8.51 5.42
C CYS A 113 13.32 -9.50 6.47
N VAL A 114 12.51 -10.48 6.06
CA VAL A 114 11.98 -11.51 6.96
C VAL A 114 13.12 -12.29 7.62
N THR A 115 14.13 -12.66 6.84
CA THR A 115 15.30 -13.41 7.33
C THR A 115 16.15 -12.58 8.30
N GLU A 116 16.43 -11.32 7.98
CA GLU A 116 17.36 -10.48 8.76
C GLU A 116 16.71 -9.78 9.96
N ASN A 117 15.40 -9.51 9.92
CA ASN A 117 14.70 -8.70 10.93
C ASN A 117 13.76 -9.51 11.83
N SER A 118 13.85 -10.85 11.81
CA SER A 118 12.94 -11.74 12.53
C SER A 118 11.47 -11.52 12.14
N GLY A 119 11.24 -11.30 10.84
CA GLY A 119 9.93 -11.09 10.24
C GLY A 119 9.69 -9.69 9.68
N LEU A 120 8.56 -9.55 9.02
CA LEU A 120 8.07 -8.33 8.39
C LEU A 120 6.56 -8.20 8.62
N GLY A 121 6.16 -7.03 9.09
CA GLY A 121 4.77 -6.67 9.26
C GLY A 121 4.21 -5.83 8.11
N PHE A 122 2.89 -5.89 7.93
CA PHE A 122 2.14 -5.04 7.01
C PHE A 122 0.99 -4.38 7.78
N ILE A 123 0.97 -3.06 7.83
CA ILE A 123 -0.20 -2.28 8.30
C ILE A 123 -1.03 -1.92 7.08
N VAL A 124 -2.25 -2.44 7.01
CA VAL A 124 -3.11 -2.34 5.83
C VAL A 124 -4.36 -1.55 6.17
N VAL A 125 -4.48 -0.36 5.58
CA VAL A 125 -5.71 0.43 5.61
C VAL A 125 -6.66 -0.08 4.52
N ASN A 126 -7.75 -0.72 4.93
CA ASN A 126 -8.74 -1.31 4.04
C ASN A 126 -9.94 -0.39 3.90
N GLY A 127 -10.48 -0.25 2.69
CA GLY A 127 -11.60 0.65 2.46
C GLY A 127 -12.16 0.62 1.05
N ASN A 128 -13.02 1.58 0.74
CA ASN A 128 -13.67 1.72 -0.56
C ASN A 128 -13.27 3.05 -1.21
N ALA A 129 -12.82 2.98 -2.47
CA ALA A 129 -12.51 4.17 -3.25
C ALA A 129 -13.77 4.67 -3.98
N GLU A 130 -13.99 5.98 -3.94
CA GLU A 130 -14.95 6.67 -4.82
C GLU A 130 -14.24 7.04 -6.13
N PHE A 131 -14.95 7.06 -7.26
CA PHE A 131 -14.35 7.25 -8.58
C PHE A 131 -14.85 8.50 -9.31
N ASP A 132 -13.97 9.09 -10.12
CA ASP A 132 -14.23 10.25 -10.96
C ASP A 132 -15.01 9.85 -12.22
N ASP A 133 -16.33 10.01 -12.16
CA ASP A 133 -17.21 9.74 -13.30
C ASP A 133 -17.34 10.95 -14.26
N SER A 134 -17.15 12.18 -13.76
CA SER A 134 -17.25 13.40 -14.58
C SER A 134 -15.96 13.74 -15.32
N GLY A 135 -14.80 13.29 -14.81
CA GLY A 135 -13.48 13.65 -15.33
C GLY A 135 -12.94 14.97 -14.76
N GLU A 136 -13.69 15.63 -13.88
CA GLU A 136 -13.30 16.90 -13.26
C GLU A 136 -12.09 16.74 -12.35
N PHE A 137 -12.01 15.62 -11.61
CA PHE A 137 -10.86 15.35 -10.77
C PHE A 137 -9.60 15.15 -11.61
N LYS A 138 -9.70 14.41 -12.72
CA LYS A 138 -8.59 14.26 -13.67
C LYS A 138 -8.14 15.62 -14.22
N ALA A 139 -9.07 16.44 -14.70
CA ALA A 139 -8.76 17.76 -15.27
C ALA A 139 -8.05 18.66 -14.25
N TRP A 140 -8.56 18.66 -13.01
CA TRP A 140 -7.94 19.38 -11.90
C TRP A 140 -6.52 18.88 -11.57
N HIS A 141 -6.30 17.56 -11.47
CA HIS A 141 -4.97 17.02 -11.16
C HIS A 141 -3.97 17.27 -12.29
N ASP A 142 -4.40 17.18 -13.55
CA ASP A 142 -3.56 17.50 -14.71
C ASP A 142 -3.16 18.98 -14.71
N ALA A 143 -4.10 19.90 -14.45
CA ALA A 143 -3.78 21.32 -14.29
C ALA A 143 -2.79 21.54 -13.13
N LEU A 144 -2.99 20.87 -11.98
CA LEU A 144 -2.09 20.97 -10.82
C LEU A 144 -0.66 20.53 -11.13
N LYS A 145 -0.48 19.54 -12.02
CA LYS A 145 0.83 19.02 -12.46
C LYS A 145 1.54 19.91 -13.48
N GLY A 146 0.87 20.95 -14.00
CA GLY A 146 1.39 21.78 -15.09
C GLY A 146 0.90 21.39 -16.48
N GLY A 147 -0.21 20.65 -16.57
CA GLY A 147 -0.85 20.22 -17.81
C GLY A 147 -0.60 18.76 -18.19
N THR A 148 -1.18 18.37 -19.32
CA THR A 148 -1.14 17.01 -19.85
C THR A 148 0.24 16.69 -20.43
N SER A 149 0.88 15.61 -19.96
CA SER A 149 2.20 15.19 -20.45
C SER A 149 2.15 14.72 -21.91
N THR A 150 3.29 14.78 -22.59
CA THR A 150 3.45 14.27 -23.97
C THR A 150 2.99 12.81 -24.10
N TYR A 151 3.30 11.99 -23.09
CA TYR A 151 2.85 10.59 -23.01
C TYR A 151 1.33 10.47 -23.02
N GLU A 152 0.64 11.30 -22.23
CA GLU A 152 -0.82 11.26 -22.14
C GLU A 152 -1.48 11.80 -23.43
N GLN A 153 -0.89 12.81 -24.07
CA GLN A 153 -1.33 13.29 -25.38
C GLN A 153 -1.23 12.19 -26.45
N GLU A 154 -0.15 11.42 -26.44
CA GLU A 154 0.04 10.31 -27.37
C GLU A 154 -0.95 9.16 -27.10
N ARG A 155 -1.26 8.86 -25.84
CA ARG A 155 -2.31 7.90 -25.47
C ARG A 155 -3.68 8.32 -25.98
N ILE A 156 -4.04 9.59 -25.82
CA ILE A 156 -5.30 10.15 -26.33
C ILE A 156 -5.35 10.02 -27.85
N ARG A 157 -4.26 10.37 -28.57
CA ARG A 157 -4.16 10.23 -30.02
C ARG A 157 -4.40 8.78 -30.49
N ARG A 158 -3.96 7.80 -29.70
CA ARG A 158 -4.14 6.36 -29.98
C ARG A 158 -5.51 5.82 -29.53
N GLY A 159 -6.41 6.66 -29.03
CA GLY A 159 -7.74 6.26 -28.55
C GLY A 159 -7.71 5.43 -27.27
N ALA A 160 -6.63 5.48 -26.48
CA ALA A 160 -6.52 4.69 -25.27
C ALA A 160 -7.38 5.30 -24.15
N ASN A 161 -8.29 4.50 -23.58
CA ASN A 161 -9.09 4.93 -22.44
C ASN A 161 -8.19 5.33 -21.24
N SER A 162 -8.48 6.48 -20.64
CA SER A 162 -7.88 6.88 -19.37
C SER A 162 -8.44 6.01 -18.25
N ARG A 163 -7.57 5.63 -17.30
CA ARG A 163 -8.02 4.99 -16.07
C ARG A 163 -8.85 5.99 -15.25
N LYS A 164 -9.98 5.54 -14.67
CA LYS A 164 -10.78 6.35 -13.74
C LYS A 164 -9.93 6.74 -12.54
N ARG A 165 -10.05 8.00 -12.10
CA ARG A 165 -9.36 8.52 -10.91
C ARG A 165 -10.15 8.14 -9.67
N LYS A 166 -9.44 7.93 -8.57
CA LYS A 166 -10.07 7.79 -7.24
C LYS A 166 -10.21 9.20 -6.67
N ILE A 167 -11.40 9.59 -6.22
CA ILE A 167 -11.67 10.95 -5.72
C ILE A 167 -11.72 11.02 -4.20
N ALA A 168 -11.98 9.90 -3.54
CA ALA A 168 -11.97 9.79 -2.10
C ALA A 168 -11.74 8.34 -1.68
N PHE A 169 -11.45 8.13 -0.40
CA PHE A 169 -11.31 6.82 0.21
C PHE A 169 -12.03 6.77 1.55
N ASN A 170 -12.96 5.83 1.69
CA ASN A 170 -13.67 5.57 2.94
C ASN A 170 -13.04 4.35 3.60
N ILE A 171 -12.47 4.53 4.79
CA ILE A 171 -11.78 3.49 5.54
C ILE A 171 -12.81 2.63 6.27
N ASP A 172 -12.66 1.32 6.14
CA ASP A 172 -13.47 0.32 6.83
C ASP A 172 -12.72 -0.26 8.05
N SER A 173 -11.42 -0.55 7.89
CA SER A 173 -10.59 -1.15 8.93
C SER A 173 -9.11 -0.91 8.70
N VAL A 174 -8.33 -1.08 9.76
CA VAL A 174 -6.86 -1.17 9.72
C VAL A 174 -6.48 -2.52 10.28
N ASP A 175 -5.77 -3.31 9.48
CA ASP A 175 -5.34 -4.66 9.83
C ASP A 175 -3.82 -4.72 9.88
N ALA A 176 -3.28 -5.48 10.82
CA ALA A 176 -1.85 -5.81 10.87
C ALA A 176 -1.64 -7.28 10.52
N PHE A 177 -0.85 -7.53 9.49
CA PHE A 177 -0.38 -8.87 9.12
C PHE A 177 1.09 -9.02 9.48
N PHE A 178 1.55 -10.21 9.85
CA PHE A 178 2.96 -10.42 10.18
C PHE A 178 3.54 -11.72 9.63
N ILE A 179 4.46 -11.62 8.69
CA ILE A 179 5.19 -12.75 8.12
C ILE A 179 6.43 -12.97 8.96
N LYS A 180 6.48 -14.09 9.68
CA LYS A 180 7.53 -14.35 10.69
C LYS A 180 8.86 -14.76 10.07
N ASP A 181 8.81 -15.68 9.12
CA ASP A 181 9.98 -16.38 8.59
C ASP A 181 9.68 -16.90 7.17
N GLN A 182 10.71 -17.45 6.51
CA GLN A 182 10.61 -18.02 5.17
C GLN A 182 9.58 -19.16 5.11
N GLN A 183 9.44 -19.96 6.18
CA GLN A 183 8.48 -21.06 6.22
C GLN A 183 7.05 -20.55 6.08
N VAL A 184 6.71 -19.39 6.67
CA VAL A 184 5.41 -18.75 6.48
C VAL A 184 5.19 -18.29 5.03
N LEU A 185 6.22 -17.78 4.36
CA LEU A 185 6.14 -17.41 2.94
C LEU A 185 5.87 -18.63 2.06
N ASP A 186 6.65 -19.70 2.24
CA ASP A 186 6.54 -20.95 1.48
C ASP A 186 5.15 -21.58 1.68
N THR A 187 4.71 -21.67 2.94
CA THR A 187 3.35 -22.15 3.28
C THR A 187 2.27 -21.32 2.58
N GLY A 188 2.46 -20.00 2.48
CA GLY A 188 1.49 -19.14 1.82
C GLY A 188 1.39 -19.32 0.32
N ILE A 189 2.50 -19.67 -0.32
CA ILE A 189 2.52 -20.03 -1.74
C ILE A 189 1.81 -21.36 -1.94
N ASP A 190 2.14 -22.37 -1.13
CA ASP A 190 1.56 -23.71 -1.21
C ASP A 190 0.05 -23.71 -0.95
N ASP A 191 -0.41 -22.96 0.06
CA ASP A 191 -1.83 -22.80 0.40
C ASP A 191 -2.56 -21.81 -0.53
N GLY A 192 -1.82 -21.09 -1.39
CA GLY A 192 -2.35 -20.19 -2.41
C GLY A 192 -2.92 -18.87 -1.90
N TRP A 193 -2.62 -18.48 -0.65
CA TRP A 193 -2.96 -17.13 -0.12
C TRP A 193 -1.84 -16.10 -0.37
N LEU A 194 -0.63 -16.53 -0.73
CA LEU A 194 0.45 -15.71 -1.26
C LEU A 194 0.72 -16.11 -2.71
N GLN A 195 0.87 -15.13 -3.60
CA GLN A 195 1.03 -15.37 -5.04
C GLN A 195 2.17 -14.52 -5.60
N PHE A 196 2.70 -14.92 -6.76
CA PHE A 196 3.65 -14.11 -7.50
C PHE A 196 2.93 -13.12 -8.42
N PHE A 197 3.42 -11.89 -8.46
CA PHE A 197 3.00 -10.84 -9.37
C PHE A 197 4.21 -10.37 -10.19
N GLN A 198 3.99 -10.12 -11.48
CA GLN A 198 5.01 -9.63 -12.43
C GLN A 198 6.21 -10.56 -12.67
N GLN A 199 6.14 -11.82 -12.22
CA GLN A 199 7.15 -12.82 -12.51
C GLN A 199 7.29 -13.04 -14.03
N GLY A 200 8.53 -12.97 -14.53
CA GLY A 200 8.84 -13.13 -15.96
C GLY A 200 8.45 -11.94 -16.85
N MET A 201 7.92 -10.84 -16.30
CA MET A 201 7.59 -9.63 -17.08
C MET A 201 8.84 -8.79 -17.38
N ARG A 202 8.74 -7.88 -18.35
CA ARG A 202 9.80 -6.91 -18.72
C ARG A 202 9.31 -5.47 -18.59
N ASN A 203 10.24 -4.56 -18.32
CA ASN A 203 10.01 -3.12 -18.35
C ASN A 203 9.93 -2.62 -19.81
N ALA A 204 9.55 -1.35 -19.99
CA ALA A 204 9.42 -0.74 -21.31
C ALA A 204 10.76 -0.66 -22.07
N ASP A 205 11.89 -0.64 -21.35
CA ASP A 205 13.25 -0.70 -21.89
C ASP A 205 13.73 -2.14 -22.18
N GLY A 206 12.87 -3.15 -21.97
CA GLY A 206 13.18 -4.56 -22.18
C GLY A 206 13.92 -5.24 -21.02
N SER A 207 14.32 -4.50 -19.98
CA SER A 207 14.96 -5.09 -18.79
C SER A 207 13.98 -6.01 -18.03
N PRO A 208 14.45 -7.10 -17.39
CA PRO A 208 13.60 -7.93 -16.53
C PRO A 208 12.95 -7.11 -15.42
N ARG A 209 11.66 -7.33 -15.19
CA ARG A 209 10.94 -6.72 -14.08
C ARG A 209 11.04 -7.64 -12.87
N ARG A 210 11.39 -7.07 -11.72
CA ARG A 210 11.48 -7.85 -10.47
C ARG A 210 10.10 -8.37 -10.06
N ALA A 211 10.05 -9.62 -9.63
CA ALA A 211 8.84 -10.26 -9.13
C ALA A 211 8.43 -9.63 -7.80
N LYS A 212 7.13 -9.64 -7.53
CA LYS A 212 6.54 -9.18 -6.27
C LYS A 212 5.70 -10.28 -5.68
N TYR A 213 5.53 -10.25 -4.37
CA TYR A 213 4.44 -11.01 -3.77
C TYR A 213 3.11 -10.28 -3.92
N ALA A 214 2.01 -11.03 -3.86
CA ALA A 214 0.66 -10.52 -3.76
C ALA A 214 -0.13 -11.38 -2.77
N LEU A 215 -0.77 -10.73 -1.80
CA LEU A 215 -1.48 -11.36 -0.70
C LEU A 215 -2.99 -11.39 -1.01
N ARG A 216 -3.61 -12.56 -0.88
CA ARG A 216 -5.07 -12.73 -0.91
C ARG A 216 -5.63 -12.46 0.48
N THR A 217 -6.13 -11.25 0.74
CA THR A 217 -6.61 -10.89 2.09
C THR A 217 -7.90 -11.63 2.48
N ASP A 218 -8.61 -12.18 1.49
CA ASP A 218 -9.77 -13.04 1.64
C ASP A 218 -9.45 -14.52 1.94
N ARG A 219 -8.19 -14.94 1.81
CA ARG A 219 -7.75 -16.33 2.04
C ARG A 219 -6.67 -16.48 3.09
N VAL A 220 -6.01 -15.38 3.46
CA VAL A 220 -4.96 -15.38 4.48
C VAL A 220 -5.50 -15.94 5.80
N PRO A 221 -4.78 -16.86 6.46
CA PRO A 221 -5.24 -17.45 7.72
C PRO A 221 -5.31 -16.40 8.83
N ASN A 222 -6.27 -16.55 9.75
CA ASN A 222 -6.44 -15.62 10.87
C ASN A 222 -5.20 -15.51 11.77
N SER A 223 -4.36 -16.54 11.82
CA SER A 223 -3.10 -16.52 12.57
C SER A 223 -2.11 -15.47 12.06
N LEU A 224 -2.19 -15.09 10.78
CA LEU A 224 -1.35 -14.08 10.16
C LEU A 224 -1.83 -12.66 10.43
N LYS A 225 -3.14 -12.47 10.66
CA LYS A 225 -3.74 -11.18 11.04
C LYS A 225 -3.66 -11.02 12.56
N ILE A 226 -2.63 -10.33 13.04
CA ILE A 226 -2.28 -10.27 14.46
C ILE A 226 -2.86 -9.07 15.21
N ALA A 227 -3.40 -8.08 14.48
CA ALA A 227 -4.23 -7.01 15.03
C ALA A 227 -5.23 -6.51 13.98
N SER A 228 -6.37 -5.98 14.42
CA SER A 228 -7.39 -5.40 13.54
C SER A 228 -8.27 -4.44 14.32
N MET A 229 -8.62 -3.30 13.72
CA MET A 229 -9.57 -2.35 14.27
C MET A 229 -10.45 -1.80 13.14
N ARG A 230 -11.76 -1.70 13.41
CA ARG A 230 -12.73 -1.11 12.49
C ARG A 230 -12.94 0.37 12.81
N TYR A 231 -13.27 1.14 11.78
CA TYR A 231 -13.72 2.53 11.91
C TYR A 231 -15.20 2.61 12.29
#